data_AF-A0A3B0WCK4-F1
#
_entry.id   AF-A0A3B0WCK4-F1
#
_cell.length_a   1.000
_cell.length_b   1.000
_cell.length_c   1.000
_cell.angle_alpha   90.00
_cell.angle_beta   90.00
_cell.angle_gamma   90.00
#
_symmetry.space_group_name_H-M   'P 1'
#
loop_
_entity.id
_entity.type
_entity.pdbx_description
1 polymer ?
#
loop_
_entity_poly.entity_id
_entity_poly.type
_entity_poly.pdbx_seq_one_letter_code
_entity_poly.pdbx_strand_id
1 'polypeptide(L)'
;MIMDTRRIVGFDIARALAIFGMIIINFKVTLNANEGSTILLWFSSLFEGRASALFVILAGVGITFLTNRALKSGDNRIIQQARIGIIKRGMLLIIIGLSYTPIWEADILHFYGFYFLIAAMLFTFDSKKLLIFAWVFMLVFPVLVMVFDYDKGWNWTTYHYAGFWTLDGIIRRILFNGFHPVFPWVAFLIFGMWLGRQNLSATKVRIRLLTCSLIVWIFIETFFYWLRRTFTNTVELGLTTEELNLLLSTSVMPPFPQYILAAGSLATILIIMSIILAERYQHARLTRWLCKTGQMSLTIYIAHVVIGMGFLELIGKLENQNIEFAMLSASIFCIMAVIGSVFWLSHFKTGPLEWVFRKIAKSASN
;
A
#
# COMPACT_ATOMS: atom_id res chain seq x y z
N MET A 1 -17.09 8.61 32.42
CA MET A 1 -16.30 9.43 31.48
C MET A 1 -15.74 8.50 30.41
N ILE A 2 -16.44 8.38 29.28
CA ILE A 2 -16.06 7.48 28.18
C ILE A 2 -14.81 8.09 27.54
N MET A 3 -13.67 7.40 27.59
CA MET A 3 -12.47 7.81 26.85
C MET A 3 -12.83 7.83 25.36
N ASP A 4 -13.06 9.02 24.84
CA ASP A 4 -13.13 9.25 23.41
C ASP A 4 -11.81 8.76 22.82
N THR A 5 -11.88 7.76 21.94
CA THR A 5 -10.71 7.19 21.27
C THR A 5 -9.97 8.32 20.55
N ARG A 6 -8.93 8.89 21.17
CA ARG A 6 -8.06 9.90 20.55
C ARG A 6 -7.53 9.30 19.25
N ARG A 7 -8.14 9.68 18.13
CA ARG A 7 -7.70 9.32 16.78
C ARG A 7 -6.27 9.82 16.63
N ILE A 8 -5.34 8.89 16.40
CA ILE A 8 -3.93 9.23 16.26
C ILE A 8 -3.73 9.88 14.89
N VAL A 9 -3.64 11.21 14.89
CA VAL A 9 -3.52 12.08 13.70
C VAL A 9 -2.38 11.64 12.77
N GLY A 10 -1.29 11.11 13.33
CA GLY A 10 -0.15 10.64 12.56
C GLY A 10 -0.47 9.57 11.51
N PHE A 11 -1.45 8.70 11.75
CA PHE A 11 -1.84 7.70 10.74
C PHE A 11 -2.55 8.32 9.54
N ASP A 12 -3.32 9.39 9.76
CA ASP A 12 -3.97 10.09 8.65
C ASP A 12 -2.91 10.83 7.80
N ILE A 13 -1.90 11.44 8.42
CA ILE A 13 -0.78 12.04 7.70
C ILE A 13 -0.03 10.98 6.88
N ALA A 14 0.31 9.84 7.49
CA ALA A 14 0.97 8.75 6.79
C ALA A 14 0.14 8.23 5.60
N ARG A 15 -1.20 8.18 5.71
CA ARG A 15 -2.09 7.82 4.58
C ARG A 15 -2.05 8.86 3.47
N ALA A 16 -2.00 10.16 3.80
CA ALA A 16 -1.86 11.21 2.79
C ALA A 16 -0.53 11.07 2.03
N LEU A 17 0.58 10.84 2.75
CA LEU A 17 1.90 10.63 2.14
C LEU A 17 1.93 9.39 1.24
N ALA A 18 1.34 8.27 1.70
CA ALA A 18 1.19 7.07 0.87
C ALA A 18 0.44 7.35 -0.43
N ILE A 19 -0.67 8.08 -0.36
CA ILE A 19 -1.46 8.39 -1.55
C ILE A 19 -0.73 9.32 -2.51
N PHE A 20 -0.03 10.33 -2.03
CA PHE A 20 0.77 11.18 -2.91
C PHE A 20 1.85 10.37 -3.63
N GLY A 21 2.54 9.47 -2.92
CA GLY A 21 3.51 8.56 -3.54
C GLY A 21 2.88 7.64 -4.59
N MET A 22 1.70 7.07 -4.31
CA MET A 22 0.97 6.26 -5.29
C MET A 22 0.54 7.07 -6.51
N ILE A 23 0.05 8.30 -6.34
CA ILE A 23 -0.35 9.18 -7.44
C ILE A 23 0.85 9.52 -8.32
N ILE A 24 1.99 9.88 -7.72
CA ILE A 24 3.25 10.18 -8.43
C ILE A 24 3.65 9.01 -9.35
N ILE A 25 3.64 7.78 -8.81
CA ILE A 25 4.01 6.59 -9.58
C ILE A 25 2.97 6.24 -10.63
N ASN A 26 1.68 6.30 -10.29
CA ASN A 26 0.61 5.96 -11.21
C ASN A 26 0.59 6.93 -12.40
N PHE A 27 0.81 8.22 -12.18
CA PHE A 27 0.95 9.20 -13.26
C PHE A 27 2.18 8.90 -14.13
N LYS A 28 3.34 8.59 -13.54
CA LYS A 28 4.54 8.18 -14.29
C LYS A 28 4.26 6.97 -15.18
N VAL A 29 3.66 5.91 -14.62
CA VAL A 29 3.36 4.66 -15.34
C VAL A 29 2.36 4.90 -16.46
N THR A 30 1.25 5.58 -16.19
CA THR A 30 0.18 5.84 -17.18
C THR A 30 0.70 6.67 -18.34
N LEU A 31 1.47 7.72 -18.03
CA LEU A 31 2.03 8.63 -19.02
C LEU A 31 3.21 8.04 -19.80
N ASN A 32 3.61 6.80 -19.50
CA ASN A 32 4.83 6.15 -20.00
C ASN A 32 6.07 7.06 -19.86
N ALA A 33 6.16 7.76 -18.72
CA ALA A 33 7.11 8.85 -18.52
C ALA A 33 8.49 8.36 -18.07
N ASN A 34 9.18 7.68 -18.99
CA ASN A 34 10.48 7.05 -18.76
C ASN A 34 11.67 7.90 -19.25
N GLU A 35 11.40 9.04 -19.90
CA GLU A 35 12.40 9.96 -20.44
C GLU A 35 12.38 11.32 -19.73
N GLY A 36 13.48 12.07 -19.83
CA GLY A 36 13.66 13.40 -19.25
C GLY A 36 14.73 13.44 -18.15
N SER A 37 14.54 14.30 -17.15
CA SER A 37 15.50 14.51 -16.07
C SER A 37 15.80 13.25 -15.26
N THR A 38 17.07 12.87 -15.23
CA THR A 38 17.58 11.73 -14.45
C THR A 38 17.33 11.89 -12.95
N ILE A 39 17.38 13.12 -12.44
CA ILE A 39 17.12 13.44 -11.04
C ILE A 39 15.64 13.19 -10.71
N LEU A 40 14.71 13.59 -11.59
CA LEU A 40 13.29 13.35 -11.39
C LEU A 40 12.93 11.86 -11.53
N LEU A 41 13.56 11.16 -12.48
CA LEU A 41 13.41 9.71 -12.60
C LEU A 41 13.86 8.99 -11.32
N TRP A 42 15.04 9.35 -10.80
CA TRP A 42 15.53 8.83 -9.52
C TRP A 42 14.63 9.20 -8.35
N PHE A 43 14.17 10.45 -8.27
CA PHE A 43 13.28 10.89 -7.20
C PHE A 43 11.95 10.11 -7.23
N SER A 44 11.38 9.91 -8.42
CA SER A 44 10.14 9.13 -8.59
C SER A 44 10.33 7.69 -8.13
N SER A 45 11.47 7.05 -8.43
CA SER A 45 11.71 5.65 -8.09
C SER A 45 11.78 5.40 -6.57
N LEU A 46 12.02 6.43 -5.76
CA LEU A 46 11.93 6.33 -4.29
C LEU A 46 10.51 6.00 -3.79
N PHE A 47 9.47 6.26 -4.57
CA PHE A 47 8.08 5.98 -4.22
C PHE A 47 7.59 4.63 -4.76
N GLU A 48 8.29 4.06 -5.74
CA GLU A 48 7.86 2.91 -6.53
C GLU A 48 7.67 1.67 -5.67
N GLY A 49 6.42 1.20 -5.58
CA GLY A 49 5.99 0.13 -4.66
C GLY A 49 6.03 0.49 -3.17
N ARG A 50 6.93 1.37 -2.72
CA ARG A 50 7.10 1.74 -1.30
C ARG A 50 5.89 2.52 -0.77
N ALA A 51 5.30 3.38 -1.59
CA ALA A 51 4.10 4.13 -1.25
C ALA A 51 2.88 3.20 -1.03
N SER A 52 2.71 2.21 -1.92
CA SER A 52 1.69 1.17 -1.77
C SER A 52 1.92 0.31 -0.53
N ALA A 53 3.17 -0.09 -0.22
CA ALA A 53 3.48 -0.86 0.99
C ALA A 53 3.11 -0.10 2.27
N LEU A 54 3.40 1.21 2.35
CA LEU A 54 2.95 2.09 3.44
C LEU A 54 1.43 2.10 3.54
N PHE A 55 0.72 2.23 2.41
CA PHE A 55 -0.73 2.20 2.37
C PHE A 55 -1.30 0.87 2.91
N VAL A 56 -0.67 -0.27 2.58
CA VAL A 56 -1.11 -1.62 2.98
C VAL A 56 -0.91 -1.84 4.48
N ILE A 57 0.24 -1.43 5.01
CA ILE A 57 0.51 -1.50 6.46
C ILE A 57 -0.50 -0.64 7.24
N LEU A 58 -0.81 0.57 6.76
CA LEU A 58 -1.80 1.45 7.37
C LEU A 58 -3.22 0.85 7.34
N ALA A 59 -3.57 0.09 6.30
CA ALA A 59 -4.82 -0.65 6.24
C ALA A 59 -4.86 -1.76 7.31
N GLY A 60 -3.78 -2.52 7.48
CA GLY A 60 -3.63 -3.49 8.56
C GLY A 60 -3.78 -2.89 9.96
N VAL A 61 -3.13 -1.73 10.21
CA VAL A 61 -3.31 -0.98 11.46
C VAL A 61 -4.78 -0.58 11.64
N GLY A 62 -5.43 -0.11 10.57
CA GLY A 62 -6.84 0.25 10.56
C GLY A 62 -7.76 -0.92 10.94
N ILE A 63 -7.50 -2.12 10.41
CA ILE A 63 -8.23 -3.35 10.77
C ILE A 63 -8.09 -3.63 12.26
N THR A 64 -6.87 -3.58 12.81
CA THR A 64 -6.65 -3.79 14.25
C THR A 64 -7.46 -2.82 15.10
N PHE A 65 -7.53 -1.53 14.72
CA PHE A 65 -8.35 -0.57 15.46
C PHE A 65 -9.85 -0.86 15.36
N LEU A 66 -10.32 -1.27 14.18
CA LEU A 66 -11.72 -1.67 13.96
C LEU A 66 -12.11 -2.90 14.78
N THR A 67 -11.19 -3.86 14.97
CA THR A 67 -11.46 -5.13 15.67
C THR A 67 -11.08 -5.10 17.15
N ASN A 68 -10.43 -4.04 17.64
CA ASN A 68 -9.88 -3.99 18.99
C ASN A 68 -10.94 -4.25 20.08
N ARG A 69 -12.16 -3.70 19.89
CA ARG A 69 -13.28 -3.95 20.81
C ARG A 69 -13.66 -5.43 20.88
N ALA A 70 -13.72 -6.09 19.73
CA ALA A 70 -14.06 -7.51 19.64
C ALA A 70 -13.00 -8.41 20.29
N LEU A 71 -11.72 -8.07 20.12
CA LEU A 71 -10.61 -8.79 20.75
C LEU A 71 -10.61 -8.63 22.28
N LYS A 72 -10.87 -7.42 22.78
CA LYS A 72 -10.94 -7.16 24.22
C LYS A 72 -12.17 -7.75 24.89
N SER A 73 -13.30 -7.85 24.18
CA SER A 73 -14.52 -8.40 24.77
C SER A 73 -14.47 -9.91 24.94
N GLY A 74 -13.75 -10.64 24.07
CA GLY A 74 -13.77 -12.10 24.04
C GLY A 74 -15.11 -12.73 23.58
N ASP A 75 -16.19 -11.93 23.52
CA ASP A 75 -17.52 -12.35 23.07
C ASP A 75 -17.52 -12.76 21.58
N ASN A 76 -17.83 -14.03 21.32
CA ASN A 76 -17.96 -14.63 20.00
C ASN A 76 -18.92 -13.86 19.07
N ARG A 77 -19.99 -13.26 19.61
CA ARG A 77 -20.94 -12.49 18.82
C ARG A 77 -20.32 -11.22 18.27
N ILE A 78 -19.56 -10.49 19.10
CA ILE A 78 -18.86 -9.26 18.70
C ILE A 78 -17.72 -9.59 17.73
N ILE A 79 -17.02 -10.71 17.95
CA ILE A 79 -15.99 -11.23 17.02
C ILE A 79 -16.61 -11.53 15.66
N GLN A 80 -17.74 -12.25 15.61
CA GLN A 80 -18.39 -12.59 14.35
C GLN A 80 -18.91 -11.34 13.62
N GLN A 81 -19.47 -10.36 14.34
CA GLN A 81 -19.88 -9.08 13.75
C GLN A 81 -18.69 -8.31 13.16
N ALA A 82 -17.56 -8.27 13.87
CA ALA A 82 -16.33 -7.65 13.36
C ALA A 82 -15.81 -8.37 12.11
N ARG A 83 -15.82 -9.72 12.12
CA ARG A 83 -15.43 -10.56 10.99
C ARG A 83 -16.28 -10.28 9.76
N ILE A 84 -17.61 -10.31 9.89
CA ILE A 84 -18.55 -9.98 8.81
C ILE A 84 -18.30 -8.56 8.30
N GLY A 85 -18.05 -7.60 9.19
CA GLY A 85 -17.71 -6.24 8.80
C GLY A 85 -16.40 -6.14 7.99
N ILE A 86 -15.40 -6.97 8.25
CA ILE A 86 -14.18 -7.04 7.42
C ILE A 86 -14.48 -7.71 6.09
N ILE A 87 -15.21 -8.83 6.08
CA ILE A 87 -15.57 -9.56 4.86
C ILE A 87 -16.36 -8.65 3.91
N LYS A 88 -17.37 -7.93 4.40
CA LYS A 88 -18.14 -6.98 3.59
C LYS A 88 -17.27 -5.89 2.97
N ARG A 89 -16.30 -5.37 3.73
CA ARG A 89 -15.31 -4.40 3.23
C ARG A 89 -14.44 -5.02 2.15
N GLY A 90 -13.94 -6.23 2.39
CA GLY A 90 -13.14 -6.98 1.42
C GLY A 90 -13.91 -7.20 0.11
N MET A 91 -15.12 -7.76 0.19
CA MET A 91 -15.99 -7.99 -0.97
C MET A 91 -16.31 -6.71 -1.73
N LEU A 92 -16.58 -5.60 -1.03
CA LEU A 92 -16.82 -4.32 -1.66
C LEU A 92 -15.60 -3.81 -2.43
N LEU A 93 -14.39 -3.99 -1.88
CA LEU A 93 -13.15 -3.63 -2.58
C LEU A 93 -12.88 -4.54 -3.79
N ILE A 94 -13.21 -5.84 -3.71
CA ILE A 94 -13.14 -6.75 -4.86
C ILE A 94 -14.07 -6.27 -5.97
N ILE A 95 -15.34 -6.01 -5.66
CA ILE A 95 -16.34 -5.58 -6.64
C ILE A 95 -15.93 -4.26 -7.29
N ILE A 96 -15.56 -3.26 -6.48
CA ILE A 96 -15.13 -1.95 -6.98
C ILE A 96 -13.87 -2.10 -7.83
N GLY A 97 -12.85 -2.82 -7.33
CA GLY A 97 -11.58 -3.02 -8.03
C GLY A 97 -11.76 -3.72 -9.36
N LEU A 98 -12.47 -4.85 -9.42
CA LEU A 98 -12.71 -5.57 -10.67
C LEU A 98 -13.53 -4.76 -11.68
N SER A 99 -14.49 -3.95 -11.21
CA SER A 99 -15.25 -3.04 -12.09
C SER A 99 -14.38 -1.89 -12.62
N TYR A 100 -13.29 -1.59 -11.92
CA TYR A 100 -12.37 -0.50 -12.21
C TYR A 100 -11.17 -0.93 -13.05
N THR A 101 -10.79 -2.22 -13.02
CA THR A 101 -9.68 -2.79 -13.77
C THR A 101 -9.71 -2.48 -15.28
N PRO A 102 -10.86 -2.46 -15.99
CA PRO A 102 -10.90 -2.08 -17.40
C PRO A 102 -10.46 -0.64 -17.70
N ILE A 103 -10.56 0.25 -16.71
CA ILE A 103 -10.15 1.66 -16.80
C ILE A 103 -8.70 1.80 -16.32
N TRP A 104 -8.31 1.01 -15.31
CA TRP A 104 -7.00 1.08 -14.69
C TRP A 104 -6.50 -0.30 -14.27
N GLU A 105 -5.61 -0.89 -15.06
CA GLU A 105 -5.12 -2.24 -14.81
C GLU A 105 -4.29 -2.37 -13.53
N ALA A 106 -3.61 -1.30 -13.11
CA ALA A 106 -2.77 -1.29 -11.91
C ALA A 106 -3.55 -0.97 -10.62
N ASP A 107 -4.85 -1.25 -10.59
CA ASP A 107 -5.67 -1.02 -9.40
C ASP A 107 -5.24 -1.91 -8.22
N ILE A 108 -5.19 -1.33 -7.03
CA ILE A 108 -4.80 -2.05 -5.80
C ILE A 108 -6.03 -2.58 -5.02
N LEU A 109 -7.23 -2.16 -5.42
CA LEU A 109 -8.44 -2.34 -4.61
C LEU A 109 -8.88 -3.80 -4.58
N HIS A 110 -8.89 -4.49 -5.72
CA HIS A 110 -9.30 -5.89 -5.71
C HIS A 110 -8.33 -6.76 -4.89
N PHE A 111 -7.01 -6.51 -4.98
CA PHE A 111 -6.01 -7.16 -4.14
C PHE A 111 -6.26 -6.91 -2.64
N TYR A 112 -6.54 -5.66 -2.25
CA TYR A 112 -6.93 -5.33 -0.87
C TYR A 112 -8.14 -6.11 -0.39
N GLY A 113 -9.09 -6.30 -1.30
CA GLY A 113 -10.26 -7.13 -1.06
C GLY A 113 -9.88 -8.51 -0.53
N PHE A 114 -8.98 -9.21 -1.22
CA PHE A 114 -8.46 -10.51 -0.79
C PHE A 114 -7.64 -10.43 0.51
N TYR A 115 -6.83 -9.39 0.69
CA TYR A 115 -6.10 -9.20 1.95
C TYR A 115 -7.05 -9.06 3.14
N PHE A 116 -8.17 -8.36 2.96
CA PHE A 116 -9.18 -8.19 4.00
C PHE A 116 -9.88 -9.51 4.31
N LEU A 117 -10.14 -10.36 3.32
CA LEU A 117 -10.67 -11.71 3.57
C LEU A 117 -9.70 -12.54 4.41
N ILE A 118 -8.40 -12.50 4.10
CA ILE A 118 -7.36 -13.17 4.90
C ILE A 118 -7.29 -12.56 6.32
N ALA A 119 -7.34 -11.24 6.42
CA ALA A 119 -7.36 -10.55 7.71
C ALA A 119 -8.57 -10.92 8.57
N ALA A 120 -9.74 -11.13 7.96
CA ALA A 120 -10.95 -11.58 8.66
C ALA A 120 -10.78 -12.96 9.31
N MET A 121 -9.92 -13.81 8.75
CA MET A 121 -9.55 -15.10 9.33
C MET A 121 -8.49 -14.95 10.44
N LEU A 122 -7.51 -14.07 10.24
CA LEU A 122 -6.34 -13.95 11.11
C LEU A 122 -6.48 -12.96 12.27
N PHE A 123 -7.45 -12.03 12.27
CA PHE A 123 -7.46 -10.92 13.26
C PHE A 123 -7.62 -11.36 14.71
N THR A 124 -8.14 -12.56 14.96
CA THR A 124 -8.26 -13.15 16.31
C THR A 124 -6.98 -13.82 16.79
N PHE A 125 -5.98 -14.03 15.93
CA PHE A 125 -4.72 -14.65 16.31
C PHE A 125 -3.90 -13.70 17.18
N ASP A 126 -3.06 -14.23 18.08
CA ASP A 126 -2.14 -13.42 18.88
C ASP A 126 -1.04 -12.77 18.01
N SER A 127 -0.28 -11.85 18.61
CA SER A 127 0.76 -11.10 17.89
C SER A 127 1.91 -11.97 17.37
N LYS A 128 2.22 -13.11 18.01
CA LYS A 128 3.27 -14.02 17.54
C LYS A 128 2.82 -14.75 16.28
N LYS A 129 1.59 -15.28 16.30
CA LYS A 129 0.98 -15.94 15.15
C LYS A 129 0.87 -15.00 13.95
N LEU A 130 0.46 -13.74 14.14
CA LEU A 130 0.46 -12.77 13.03
C LEU A 130 1.84 -12.63 12.38
N LEU A 131 2.90 -12.49 13.17
CA LEU A 131 4.27 -12.41 12.62
C LEU A 131 4.67 -13.70 11.91
N ILE A 132 4.35 -14.88 12.45
CA ILE A 132 4.62 -16.16 11.80
C ILE A 132 3.93 -16.22 10.43
N PHE A 133 2.65 -15.85 10.35
CA PHE A 133 1.93 -15.83 9.07
C PHE A 133 2.51 -14.80 8.09
N ALA A 134 2.90 -13.60 8.55
CA ALA A 134 3.58 -12.63 7.70
C ALA A 134 4.88 -13.20 7.09
N TRP A 135 5.68 -13.91 7.90
CA TRP A 135 6.87 -14.61 7.42
C TRP A 135 6.54 -15.73 6.44
N VAL A 136 5.53 -16.55 6.72
CA VAL A 136 5.10 -17.65 5.83
C VAL A 136 4.67 -17.11 4.46
N PHE A 137 3.77 -16.12 4.41
CA PHE A 137 3.34 -15.52 3.14
C PHE A 137 4.50 -14.91 2.35
N MET A 138 5.47 -14.30 3.05
CA MET A 138 6.66 -13.75 2.42
C MET A 138 7.60 -14.84 1.85
N LEU A 139 7.86 -15.90 2.61
CA LEU A 139 8.81 -16.96 2.23
C LEU A 139 8.24 -17.98 1.24
N VAL A 140 6.92 -18.09 1.12
CA VAL A 140 6.27 -18.89 0.08
C VAL A 140 6.52 -18.30 -1.31
N PHE A 141 6.67 -16.97 -1.43
CA PHE A 141 6.81 -16.32 -2.75
C PHE A 141 8.04 -16.78 -3.56
N PRO A 142 9.27 -16.84 -3.01
CA PRO A 142 10.41 -17.43 -3.72
C PRO A 142 10.17 -18.86 -4.22
N VAL A 143 9.45 -19.69 -3.44
CA VAL A 143 9.10 -21.05 -3.85
C VAL A 143 8.13 -21.02 -5.04
N LEU A 144 7.17 -20.10 -5.05
CA LEU A 144 6.28 -19.92 -6.20
C LEU A 144 7.04 -19.49 -7.46
N VAL A 145 8.03 -18.60 -7.34
CA VAL A 145 8.87 -18.18 -8.48
C VAL A 145 9.71 -19.34 -9.02
N MET A 146 10.14 -20.28 -8.18
CA MET A 146 10.87 -21.48 -8.64
C MET A 146 9.98 -22.47 -9.39
N VAL A 147 8.67 -22.48 -9.11
CA VAL A 147 7.72 -23.48 -9.65
C VAL A 147 6.91 -22.93 -10.83
N PHE A 148 6.63 -21.63 -10.83
CA PHE A 148 5.78 -20.96 -11.80
C PHE A 148 6.50 -19.83 -12.51
N ASP A 149 6.23 -19.70 -13.81
CA ASP A 149 6.70 -18.58 -14.62
C ASP A 149 6.04 -17.27 -14.17
N TYR A 150 6.85 -16.36 -13.63
CA TYR A 150 6.43 -15.04 -13.14
C TYR A 150 6.00 -14.11 -14.28
N ASP A 151 6.62 -14.23 -15.46
CA ASP A 151 6.38 -13.38 -16.62
C ASP A 151 5.12 -13.80 -17.40
N LYS A 152 4.58 -14.99 -17.12
CA LYS A 152 3.41 -15.53 -17.79
C LYS A 152 2.20 -14.58 -17.74
N GLY A 153 1.85 -14.07 -18.91
CA GLY A 153 0.70 -13.18 -19.15
C GLY A 153 1.07 -11.70 -19.19
N TRP A 154 2.28 -11.30 -18.85
CA TRP A 154 2.70 -9.90 -18.87
C TRP A 154 3.24 -9.46 -20.24
N ASN A 155 2.87 -8.25 -20.62
CA ASN A 155 3.65 -7.43 -21.53
C ASN A 155 4.28 -6.29 -20.72
N TRP A 156 5.56 -6.42 -20.36
CA TRP A 156 6.27 -5.46 -19.50
C TRP A 156 6.54 -4.10 -20.14
N THR A 157 6.40 -3.98 -21.47
CA THR A 157 6.52 -2.70 -22.18
C THR A 157 5.27 -1.85 -22.03
N THR A 158 4.10 -2.48 -22.07
CA THR A 158 2.79 -1.79 -22.01
C THR A 158 2.11 -1.93 -20.65
N TYR A 159 2.65 -2.77 -19.76
CA TYR A 159 2.04 -3.17 -18.50
C TYR A 159 0.64 -3.76 -18.63
N HIS A 160 0.32 -4.35 -19.80
CA HIS A 160 -0.94 -5.04 -20.06
C HIS A 160 -0.86 -6.51 -19.65
N TYR A 161 -1.91 -7.03 -19.03
CA TYR A 161 -2.00 -8.44 -18.60
C TYR A 161 -2.94 -9.28 -19.48
N ALA A 162 -2.37 -10.19 -20.27
CA ALA A 162 -3.12 -11.10 -21.13
C ALA A 162 -3.88 -12.18 -20.34
N GLY A 163 -5.14 -12.42 -20.72
CA GLY A 163 -5.95 -13.49 -20.17
C GLY A 163 -6.45 -13.25 -18.75
N PHE A 164 -6.47 -12.00 -18.26
CA PHE A 164 -6.94 -11.66 -16.91
C PHE A 164 -8.33 -12.23 -16.59
N TRP A 165 -9.25 -12.20 -17.55
CA TRP A 165 -10.64 -12.68 -17.38
C TRP A 165 -10.81 -14.21 -17.50
N THR A 166 -9.72 -14.95 -17.63
CA THR A 166 -9.73 -16.42 -17.55
C THR A 166 -9.54 -16.89 -16.12
N LEU A 167 -10.01 -18.10 -15.79
CA LEU A 167 -9.85 -18.66 -14.44
C LEU A 167 -8.38 -18.80 -14.03
N ASP A 168 -7.53 -19.28 -14.95
CA ASP A 168 -6.08 -19.40 -14.73
C ASP A 168 -5.42 -18.01 -14.55
N GLY A 169 -5.75 -17.06 -15.42
CA GLY A 169 -5.20 -15.70 -15.38
C GLY A 169 -5.59 -14.94 -14.11
N ILE A 170 -6.85 -14.98 -13.69
CA ILE A 170 -7.32 -14.26 -12.50
C ILE A 170 -6.67 -14.83 -11.23
N ILE A 171 -6.56 -16.16 -11.12
CA ILE A 171 -5.91 -16.83 -9.98
C ILE A 171 -4.42 -16.49 -9.95
N ARG A 172 -3.71 -16.62 -11.07
CA ARG A 172 -2.28 -16.32 -11.17
C ARG A 172 -1.98 -14.87 -10.83
N ARG A 173 -2.75 -13.92 -11.38
CA ARG A 173 -2.56 -12.49 -11.14
C ARG A 173 -2.86 -12.11 -9.69
N ILE A 174 -3.95 -12.60 -9.11
CA ILE A 174 -4.32 -12.26 -7.72
C ILE A 174 -3.34 -12.87 -6.72
N LEU A 175 -2.94 -14.12 -6.92
CA LEU A 175 -2.15 -14.84 -5.92
C LEU A 175 -0.64 -14.66 -6.08
N PHE A 176 -0.12 -14.49 -7.29
CA PHE A 176 1.30 -14.70 -7.56
C PHE A 176 1.99 -13.57 -8.35
N ASN A 177 1.50 -13.19 -9.53
CA ASN A 177 2.25 -12.30 -10.43
C ASN A 177 1.56 -10.99 -10.79
N GLY A 178 0.52 -10.56 -10.06
CA GLY A 178 -0.12 -9.26 -10.29
C GLY A 178 0.75 -8.05 -9.91
N PHE A 179 0.17 -6.85 -9.95
CA PHE A 179 0.87 -5.65 -9.44
C PHE A 179 1.12 -5.74 -7.92
N HIS A 180 0.16 -6.30 -7.21
CA HIS A 180 0.16 -6.43 -5.75
C HIS A 180 -0.39 -7.82 -5.36
N PRO A 181 0.28 -8.93 -5.70
CA PRO A 181 -0.26 -10.27 -5.50
C PRO A 181 -0.31 -10.65 -4.02
N VAL A 182 -1.27 -11.50 -3.63
CA VAL A 182 -1.42 -11.99 -2.24
C VAL A 182 -0.11 -12.50 -1.67
N PHE A 183 0.58 -13.36 -2.42
CA PHE A 183 1.95 -13.74 -2.09
C PHE A 183 2.91 -12.79 -2.82
N PRO A 184 3.71 -11.98 -2.10
CA PRO A 184 3.87 -11.91 -0.64
C PRO A 184 3.19 -10.69 0.01
N TRP A 185 2.49 -9.84 -0.72
CA TRP A 185 2.05 -8.52 -0.22
C TRP A 185 1.12 -8.56 0.98
N VAL A 186 0.35 -9.64 1.17
CA VAL A 186 -0.51 -9.75 2.37
C VAL A 186 0.31 -9.71 3.66
N ALA A 187 1.61 -10.04 3.60
CA ALA A 187 2.54 -9.88 4.72
C ALA A 187 2.59 -8.44 5.23
N PHE A 188 2.52 -7.42 4.36
CA PHE A 188 2.44 -6.02 4.77
C PHE A 188 1.18 -5.75 5.60
N LEU A 189 0.04 -6.28 5.18
CA LEU A 189 -1.22 -6.05 5.88
C LEU A 189 -1.21 -6.75 7.24
N ILE A 190 -0.74 -8.00 7.30
CA ILE A 190 -0.61 -8.77 8.54
C ILE A 190 0.39 -8.10 9.49
N PHE A 191 1.52 -7.61 8.97
CA PHE A 191 2.48 -6.84 9.75
C PHE A 191 1.88 -5.53 10.26
N GLY A 192 1.08 -4.83 9.45
CA GLY A 192 0.29 -3.68 9.88
C GLY A 192 -0.68 -3.99 11.00
N MET A 193 -1.34 -5.16 10.96
CA MET A 193 -2.20 -5.62 12.05
C MET A 193 -1.40 -5.81 13.34
N TRP A 194 -0.21 -6.41 13.27
CA TRP A 194 0.72 -6.51 14.39
C TRP A 194 1.17 -5.14 14.92
N LEU A 195 1.52 -4.22 14.02
CA LEU A 195 1.97 -2.87 14.35
C LEU A 195 0.88 -2.09 15.08
N GLY A 196 -0.38 -2.22 14.64
CA GLY A 196 -1.54 -1.59 15.27
C GLY A 196 -1.83 -2.09 16.69
N ARG A 197 -1.27 -3.24 17.10
CA ARG A 197 -1.40 -3.77 18.46
C ARG A 197 -0.34 -3.22 19.42
N GLN A 198 0.71 -2.59 18.90
CA GLN A 198 1.77 -2.02 19.72
C GLN A 198 1.26 -0.78 20.44
N ASN A 199 1.77 -0.53 21.66
CA ASN A 199 1.47 0.71 22.39
C ASN A 199 2.26 1.88 21.79
N LEU A 200 1.76 2.41 20.68
CA LEU A 200 2.34 3.54 19.96
C LEU A 200 2.13 4.88 20.69
N SER A 201 1.57 4.92 21.89
CA SER A 201 1.62 6.10 22.77
C SER A 201 2.89 6.12 23.63
N ALA A 202 3.56 4.98 23.81
CA ALA A 202 4.77 4.90 24.61
C ALA A 202 6.01 5.27 23.77
N THR A 203 6.73 6.31 24.20
CA THR A 203 7.96 6.78 23.52
C THR A 203 9.01 5.68 23.36
N LYS A 204 9.18 4.82 24.37
CA LYS A 204 10.12 3.68 24.32
C LYS A 204 9.78 2.71 23.17
N VAL A 205 8.49 2.45 22.93
CA VAL A 205 8.04 1.58 21.84
C VAL A 205 8.29 2.24 20.48
N ARG A 206 8.02 3.55 20.35
CA ARG A 206 8.28 4.30 19.12
C ARG A 206 9.76 4.30 18.75
N ILE A 207 10.64 4.63 19.71
CA ILE A 207 12.09 4.65 19.49
C ILE A 207 12.57 3.25 19.12
N ARG A 208 12.13 2.21 19.83
CA ARG A 208 12.51 0.83 19.50
C ARG A 208 12.10 0.46 18.07
N LEU A 209 10.85 0.71 17.68
CA LEU A 209 10.37 0.41 16.33
C LEU A 209 11.11 1.22 15.26
N LEU A 210 11.36 2.51 15.52
CA LEU A 210 12.10 3.38 14.62
C LEU A 210 13.53 2.89 14.42
N THR A 211 14.26 2.62 15.51
CA THR A 211 15.65 2.14 15.46
C THR A 211 15.74 0.76 14.82
N CYS A 212 14.89 -0.19 15.19
CA CYS A 212 14.89 -1.52 14.56
C CYS A 212 14.58 -1.43 13.06
N SER A 213 13.58 -0.63 12.66
CA SER A 213 13.23 -0.48 11.24
C SER A 213 14.33 0.24 10.46
N LEU A 214 15.00 1.22 11.06
CA LEU A 214 16.13 1.91 10.44
C LEU A 214 17.32 0.96 10.23
N ILE A 215 17.65 0.14 11.22
CA ILE A 215 18.71 -0.87 11.11
C ILE A 215 18.37 -1.87 10.01
N VAL A 216 17.15 -2.43 10.01
CA VAL A 216 16.74 -3.42 9.00
C VAL A 216 16.73 -2.79 7.61
N TRP A 217 16.19 -1.59 7.45
CA TRP A 217 16.16 -0.91 6.16
C TRP A 217 17.56 -0.63 5.61
N ILE A 218 18.45 -0.02 6.42
CA ILE A 218 19.84 0.25 6.01
C ILE A 218 20.54 -1.06 5.67
N PHE A 219 20.43 -2.07 6.54
CA PHE A 219 21.07 -3.36 6.33
C PHE A 219 20.63 -4.01 5.01
N ILE A 220 19.32 -4.13 4.77
CA ILE A 220 18.80 -4.77 3.55
C ILE A 220 19.23 -4.00 2.29
N GLU A 221 19.06 -2.67 2.26
CA GLU A 221 19.40 -1.88 1.07
C GLU A 221 20.91 -1.92 0.77
N THR A 222 21.75 -1.79 1.80
CA THR A 222 23.21 -1.81 1.63
C THR A 222 23.75 -3.21 1.34
N PHE A 223 23.22 -4.24 2.01
CA PHE A 223 23.62 -5.64 1.79
C PHE A 223 23.29 -6.09 0.37
N PHE A 224 22.06 -5.86 -0.11
CA PHE A 224 21.67 -6.24 -1.48
C PHE A 224 22.28 -5.32 -2.54
N TYR A 225 22.59 -4.06 -2.23
CA TYR A 225 23.41 -3.22 -3.11
C TYR A 225 24.83 -3.77 -3.24
N TRP A 226 25.47 -4.13 -2.13
CA TRP A 226 26.80 -4.73 -2.12
C TRP A 226 26.82 -6.07 -2.86
N LEU A 227 25.85 -6.94 -2.59
CA LEU A 227 25.75 -8.25 -3.24
C LEU A 227 25.62 -8.12 -4.77
N ARG A 228 24.77 -7.21 -5.26
CA ARG A 228 24.70 -6.91 -6.70
C ARG A 228 26.07 -6.46 -7.23
N ARG A 229 26.72 -5.48 -6.59
CA ARG A 229 28.03 -4.99 -7.04
C ARG A 229 29.10 -6.07 -7.09
N THR A 230 29.08 -7.02 -6.17
CA THR A 230 30.06 -8.12 -6.10
C THR A 230 29.78 -9.20 -7.14
N PHE A 231 28.53 -9.64 -7.29
CA PHE A 231 28.18 -10.82 -8.09
C PHE A 231 27.78 -10.50 -9.54
N THR A 232 27.39 -9.27 -9.89
CA THR A 232 27.03 -8.92 -11.29
C THR A 232 28.20 -9.07 -12.27
N ASN A 233 29.45 -9.08 -11.78
CA ASN A 233 30.64 -9.27 -12.61
C ASN A 233 31.17 -10.72 -12.61
N THR A 234 30.57 -11.63 -11.85
CA THR A 234 31.02 -13.03 -11.76
C THR A 234 30.17 -13.90 -12.70
N VAL A 235 30.77 -14.30 -13.83
CA VAL A 235 30.18 -15.15 -14.89
C VAL A 235 29.91 -16.60 -14.42
N GLU A 236 30.33 -16.96 -13.20
CA GLU A 236 30.41 -18.35 -12.75
C GLU A 236 29.09 -19.00 -12.28
N LEU A 237 27.99 -18.25 -12.12
CA LEU A 237 26.75 -18.79 -11.52
C LEU A 237 25.74 -19.38 -12.53
N GLY A 238 26.03 -19.36 -13.84
CA GLY A 238 25.12 -19.89 -14.88
C GLY A 238 23.79 -19.12 -15.02
N LEU A 239 23.60 -18.05 -14.26
CA LEU A 239 22.51 -17.07 -14.39
C LEU A 239 22.97 -15.92 -15.29
N THR A 240 22.02 -15.34 -16.03
CA THR A 240 22.28 -14.10 -16.75
C THR A 240 22.47 -12.93 -15.79
N THR A 241 23.16 -11.88 -16.22
CA THR A 241 23.36 -10.66 -15.43
C THR A 241 22.04 -9.96 -15.08
N GLU A 242 21.04 -10.03 -15.95
CA GLU A 242 19.70 -9.48 -15.73
C GLU A 242 18.93 -10.27 -14.65
N GLU A 243 18.92 -11.60 -14.72
CA GLU A 243 18.28 -12.46 -13.72
C GLU A 243 18.90 -12.23 -12.33
N LEU A 244 20.23 -12.18 -12.26
CA LEU A 244 20.93 -11.92 -11.00
C LEU A 244 20.60 -10.52 -10.44
N ASN A 245 20.60 -9.50 -11.30
CA ASN A 245 20.25 -8.14 -10.90
C ASN A 245 18.82 -8.05 -10.35
N LEU A 246 17.89 -8.79 -10.97
CA LEU A 246 16.49 -8.85 -10.58
C LEU A 246 16.29 -9.60 -9.25
N LEU A 247 16.92 -10.78 -9.09
CA LEU A 247 16.88 -11.58 -7.86
C LEU A 247 17.46 -10.86 -6.65
N LEU A 248 18.51 -10.06 -6.86
CA LEU A 248 19.21 -9.33 -5.81
C LEU A 248 18.74 -7.87 -5.67
N SER A 249 17.71 -7.47 -6.41
CA SER A 249 17.15 -6.13 -6.29
C SER A 249 16.23 -6.00 -5.08
N THR A 250 16.01 -4.76 -4.65
CA THR A 250 14.92 -4.37 -3.74
C THR A 250 13.75 -3.76 -4.51
N SER A 251 13.58 -4.15 -5.79
CA SER A 251 12.48 -3.68 -6.64
C SER A 251 11.15 -4.28 -6.18
N VAL A 252 10.06 -3.63 -6.58
CA VAL A 252 8.71 -4.09 -6.28
C VAL A 252 8.29 -5.33 -7.09
N MET A 253 8.93 -5.56 -8.24
CA MET A 253 8.60 -6.65 -9.15
C MET A 253 9.87 -7.35 -9.65
N PRO A 254 10.01 -8.66 -9.41
CA PRO A 254 9.19 -9.49 -8.52
C PRO A 254 9.37 -9.10 -7.04
N PRO A 255 8.31 -9.14 -6.20
CA PRO A 255 8.36 -8.68 -4.80
C PRO A 255 9.05 -9.68 -3.85
N PHE A 256 10.35 -9.95 -4.05
CA PHE A 256 11.11 -10.85 -3.19
C PHE A 256 11.17 -10.42 -1.71
N PRO A 257 11.52 -11.32 -0.77
CA PRO A 257 11.55 -11.01 0.67
C PRO A 257 12.32 -9.74 1.04
N GLN A 258 13.43 -9.44 0.36
CA GLN A 258 14.18 -8.21 0.61
C GLN A 258 13.40 -6.93 0.31
N TYR A 259 12.54 -6.95 -0.72
CA TYR A 259 11.63 -5.83 -0.99
C TYR A 259 10.60 -5.67 0.13
N ILE A 260 9.99 -6.79 0.58
CA ILE A 260 9.02 -6.77 1.68
C ILE A 260 9.64 -6.21 2.97
N LEU A 261 10.87 -6.63 3.29
CA LEU A 261 11.59 -6.14 4.47
C LEU A 261 12.00 -4.67 4.33
N ALA A 262 12.53 -4.26 3.18
CA ALA A 262 12.95 -2.88 2.95
C ALA A 262 11.75 -1.91 2.95
N ALA A 263 10.72 -2.19 2.14
CA ALA A 263 9.54 -1.34 2.03
C ALA A 263 8.72 -1.34 3.34
N GLY A 264 8.63 -2.47 4.04
CA GLY A 264 7.93 -2.57 5.32
C GLY A 264 8.63 -1.79 6.44
N SER A 265 9.96 -1.83 6.45
CA SER A 265 10.78 -1.04 7.38
C SER A 265 10.64 0.45 7.09
N LEU A 266 10.74 0.88 5.83
CA LEU A 266 10.55 2.27 5.44
C LEU A 266 9.13 2.77 5.79
N ALA A 267 8.11 1.97 5.50
CA ALA A 267 6.74 2.29 5.88
C ALA A 267 6.61 2.48 7.41
N THR A 268 7.23 1.61 8.21
CA THR A 268 7.23 1.74 9.67
C THR A 268 7.90 3.04 10.12
N ILE A 269 9.05 3.38 9.53
CA ILE A 269 9.73 4.67 9.78
C ILE A 269 8.79 5.83 9.48
N LEU A 270 8.16 5.85 8.30
CA LEU A 270 7.25 6.93 7.89
C LEU A 270 6.02 7.04 8.79
N ILE A 271 5.47 5.92 9.26
CA ILE A 271 4.35 5.91 10.21
C ILE A 271 4.78 6.53 11.54
N ILE A 272 5.89 6.07 12.13
CA ILE A 272 6.36 6.58 13.42
C ILE A 272 6.75 8.06 13.31
N MET A 273 7.43 8.46 12.25
CA MET A 273 7.77 9.86 11.99
C MET A 273 6.53 10.72 11.82
N SER A 274 5.50 10.23 11.11
CA SER A 274 4.23 10.95 10.97
C SER A 274 3.51 11.15 12.31
N ILE A 275 3.59 10.17 13.22
CA ILE A 275 3.05 10.30 14.58
C ILE A 275 3.83 11.36 15.37
N ILE A 276 5.16 11.32 15.35
CA ILE A 276 6.01 12.30 16.06
C ILE A 276 5.77 13.72 15.52
N LEU A 277 5.72 13.89 14.20
CA LEU A 277 5.46 15.18 13.56
C LEU A 277 4.06 15.70 13.86
N ALA A 278 3.04 14.82 13.85
CA ALA A 278 1.67 15.19 14.18
C ALA A 278 1.55 15.72 15.62
N GLU A 279 2.26 15.12 16.57
CA GLU A 279 2.26 15.58 17.96
C GLU A 279 3.03 16.88 18.13
N ARG A 280 4.23 16.99 17.53
CA ARG A 280 5.06 18.19 17.62
C ARG A 280 4.43 19.41 16.97
N TYR A 281 3.71 19.22 15.85
CA TYR A 281 3.12 20.29 15.05
C TYR A 281 1.60 20.19 14.97
N GLN A 282 0.93 19.81 16.06
CA GLN A 282 -0.52 19.57 16.10
C GLN A 282 -1.37 20.78 15.69
N HIS A 283 -0.86 22.01 15.90
CA HIS A 283 -1.56 23.25 15.56
C HIS A 283 -1.19 23.80 14.17
N ALA A 284 -0.16 23.26 13.52
CA ALA A 284 0.24 23.73 12.20
C ALA A 284 -0.85 23.45 11.17
N ARG A 285 -1.12 24.44 10.31
CA ARG A 285 -2.14 24.35 9.25
C ARG A 285 -1.88 23.15 8.34
N LEU A 286 -0.62 22.94 7.95
CA LEU A 286 -0.21 21.84 7.09
C LEU A 286 -0.55 20.47 7.70
N THR A 287 -0.24 20.24 8.98
CA THR A 287 -0.58 19.00 9.70
C THR A 287 -2.08 18.69 9.64
N ARG A 288 -2.92 19.71 9.87
CA ARG A 288 -4.39 19.56 9.81
C ARG A 288 -4.88 19.26 8.39
N TRP A 289 -4.28 19.89 7.39
CA TRP A 289 -4.63 19.72 5.98
C TRP A 289 -4.25 18.33 5.48
N LEU A 290 -3.04 17.87 5.78
CA LEU A 290 -2.59 16.52 5.48
C LEU A 290 -3.45 15.47 6.21
N CYS A 291 -3.79 15.73 7.48
CA CYS A 291 -4.72 14.86 8.22
C CYS A 291 -6.05 14.72 7.48
N LYS A 292 -6.72 15.83 7.14
CA LYS A 292 -7.98 15.84 6.37
C LYS A 292 -7.86 15.06 5.06
N THR A 293 -6.77 15.27 4.34
CA THR A 293 -6.47 14.57 3.07
C THR A 293 -6.40 13.06 3.26
N GLY A 294 -5.68 12.58 4.28
CA GLY A 294 -5.59 11.15 4.59
C GLY A 294 -6.91 10.49 4.99
N GLN A 295 -7.89 11.26 5.49
CA GLN A 295 -9.23 10.76 5.80
C GLN A 295 -10.09 10.51 4.55
N MET A 296 -9.71 11.10 3.41
CA MET A 296 -10.37 10.95 2.11
C MET A 296 -9.55 10.06 1.17
N SER A 297 -8.82 9.11 1.74
CA SER A 297 -7.83 8.31 1.03
C SER A 297 -8.42 7.50 -0.14
N LEU A 298 -9.55 6.83 0.06
CA LEU A 298 -10.22 6.05 -0.97
C LEU A 298 -10.83 6.96 -2.04
N THR A 299 -11.44 8.07 -1.64
CA THR A 299 -11.98 9.07 -2.57
C THR A 299 -10.88 9.62 -3.48
N ILE A 300 -9.75 10.05 -2.91
CA ILE A 300 -8.63 10.60 -3.69
C ILE A 300 -8.03 9.51 -4.59
N TYR A 301 -7.91 8.28 -4.09
CA TYR A 301 -7.43 7.16 -4.91
C TYR A 301 -8.34 6.89 -6.11
N ILE A 302 -9.66 6.95 -6.02
CA ILE A 302 -10.49 6.80 -7.23
C ILE A 302 -10.42 8.05 -8.11
N ALA A 303 -10.41 9.24 -7.49
CA ALA A 303 -10.40 10.51 -8.20
C ALA A 303 -9.14 10.75 -9.03
N HIS A 304 -7.96 10.24 -8.62
CA HIS A 304 -6.74 10.48 -9.39
C HIS A 304 -6.75 9.81 -10.77
N VAL A 305 -7.45 8.70 -10.93
CA VAL A 305 -7.66 8.10 -12.26
C VAL A 305 -8.84 8.75 -12.94
N VAL A 306 -10.03 8.78 -12.32
CA VAL A 306 -11.27 9.22 -13.00
C VAL A 306 -11.22 10.70 -13.37
N ILE A 307 -10.73 11.54 -12.45
CA ILE A 307 -10.65 13.00 -12.65
C ILE A 307 -9.25 13.37 -13.14
N GLY A 308 -8.20 12.89 -12.48
CA GLY A 308 -6.82 13.25 -12.80
C GLY A 308 -6.39 12.74 -14.19
N MET A 309 -6.34 11.43 -14.35
CA MET A 309 -5.96 10.80 -15.63
C MET A 309 -7.04 11.00 -16.69
N GLY A 310 -8.33 10.90 -16.35
CA GLY A 310 -9.43 11.15 -17.28
C GLY A 310 -9.39 12.57 -17.87
N PHE A 311 -8.97 13.58 -17.10
CA PHE A 311 -8.73 14.92 -17.65
C PHE A 311 -7.55 14.94 -18.63
N LEU A 312 -6.45 14.24 -18.34
CA LEU A 312 -5.30 14.14 -19.25
C LEU A 312 -5.66 13.40 -20.55
N GLU A 313 -6.53 12.40 -20.46
CA GLU A 313 -7.09 11.70 -21.62
C GLU A 313 -7.91 12.65 -22.50
N LEU A 314 -8.81 13.45 -21.90
CA LEU A 314 -9.65 14.41 -22.62
C LEU A 314 -8.83 15.46 -23.40
N ILE A 315 -7.66 15.84 -22.91
CA ILE A 315 -6.77 16.79 -23.59
C ILE A 315 -5.71 16.11 -24.48
N GLY A 316 -5.78 14.78 -24.66
CA GLY A 316 -4.87 14.01 -25.51
C GLY A 316 -3.42 13.95 -25.00
N LYS A 317 -3.22 14.00 -23.68
CA LYS A 317 -1.90 14.02 -23.02
C LYS A 317 -1.67 12.83 -22.09
N LEU A 318 -2.42 11.75 -22.26
CA LEU A 318 -2.36 10.58 -21.37
C LEU A 318 -1.15 9.67 -21.63
N GLU A 319 -0.53 9.72 -22.80
CA GLU A 319 0.55 8.79 -23.17
C GLU A 319 1.79 9.53 -23.68
N ASN A 320 2.95 8.86 -23.59
CA ASN A 320 4.24 9.28 -24.15
C ASN A 320 4.65 10.71 -23.73
N GLN A 321 4.52 11.02 -22.45
CA GLN A 321 4.99 12.28 -21.88
C GLN A 321 6.35 12.09 -21.19
N ASN A 322 7.05 13.19 -20.90
CA ASN A 322 8.29 13.14 -20.12
C ASN A 322 8.02 13.15 -18.61
N ILE A 323 9.06 12.84 -17.82
CA ILE A 323 8.96 12.78 -16.36
C ILE A 323 8.60 14.14 -15.74
N GLU A 324 9.03 15.24 -16.34
CA GLU A 324 8.70 16.60 -15.89
C GLU A 324 7.19 16.84 -15.92
N PHE A 325 6.55 16.50 -17.04
CA PHE A 325 5.11 16.63 -17.20
C PHE A 325 4.35 15.72 -16.24
N ALA A 326 4.80 14.46 -16.08
CA ALA A 326 4.18 13.52 -15.15
C ALA A 326 4.25 14.02 -13.70
N MET A 327 5.41 14.50 -13.25
CA MET A 327 5.61 15.05 -11.91
C MET A 327 4.81 16.33 -11.69
N LEU A 328 4.74 17.21 -12.69
CA LEU A 328 3.94 18.44 -12.62
C LEU A 328 2.45 18.11 -12.48
N SER A 329 1.92 17.25 -13.35
CA SER A 329 0.52 16.83 -13.33
C SER A 329 0.15 16.13 -12.00
N ALA A 330 1.00 15.23 -11.52
CA ALA A 330 0.81 14.57 -10.22
C ALA A 330 0.82 15.58 -9.06
N SER A 331 1.73 16.56 -9.09
CA SER A 331 1.84 17.60 -8.06
C SER A 331 0.62 18.52 -8.04
N ILE A 332 0.16 18.96 -9.22
CA ILE A 332 -1.06 19.76 -9.36
C ILE A 332 -2.25 18.98 -8.80
N PHE A 333 -2.40 17.70 -9.17
CA PHE A 333 -3.47 16.86 -8.64
C PHE A 333 -3.38 16.71 -7.11
N CYS A 334 -2.19 16.46 -6.55
CA CYS A 334 -2.02 16.34 -5.10
C CYS A 334 -2.39 17.63 -4.36
N ILE A 335 -1.99 18.80 -4.88
CA ILE A 335 -2.34 20.11 -4.31
C ILE A 335 -3.85 20.33 -4.35
N MET A 336 -4.50 20.06 -5.49
CA MET A 336 -5.94 20.14 -5.63
C MET A 336 -6.67 19.17 -4.69
N ALA A 337 -6.15 17.95 -4.53
CA ALA A 337 -6.70 16.96 -3.60
C ALA A 337 -6.62 17.42 -2.14
N VAL A 338 -5.54 18.09 -1.74
CA VAL A 338 -5.43 18.70 -0.40
C VAL A 338 -6.47 19.79 -0.19
N ILE A 339 -6.56 20.74 -1.14
CA ILE A 339 -7.51 21.85 -1.07
C ILE A 339 -8.95 21.31 -1.05
N GLY A 340 -9.26 20.40 -1.97
CA GLY A 340 -10.55 19.74 -2.10
C GLY A 340 -10.92 18.95 -0.83
N SER A 341 -9.97 18.26 -0.20
CA SER A 341 -10.20 17.55 1.05
C SER A 341 -10.52 18.48 2.21
N VAL A 342 -9.82 19.62 2.28
CA VAL A 342 -10.06 20.62 3.33
C VAL A 342 -11.45 21.25 3.19
N PHE A 343 -11.82 21.61 1.96
CA PHE A 343 -13.11 22.18 1.61
C PHE A 343 -14.26 21.18 1.77
N TRP A 344 -14.08 19.93 1.33
CA TRP A 344 -15.11 18.90 1.49
C TRP A 344 -15.37 18.62 2.97
N LEU A 345 -14.32 18.41 3.76
CA LEU A 345 -14.44 18.12 5.19
C LEU A 345 -14.73 19.36 6.07
N SER A 346 -14.91 20.55 5.48
CA SER A 346 -15.56 21.65 6.21
C SER A 346 -17.08 21.57 6.14
N HIS A 347 -17.64 20.87 5.15
CA HIS A 347 -19.08 20.73 4.94
C HIS A 347 -19.59 19.33 5.32
N PHE A 348 -18.77 18.29 5.15
CA PHE A 348 -19.13 16.89 5.38
C PHE A 348 -18.21 16.21 6.40
N LYS A 349 -18.71 15.16 7.06
CA LYS A 349 -17.96 14.44 8.11
C LYS A 349 -16.99 13.39 7.58
N THR A 350 -17.20 12.90 6.37
CA THR A 350 -16.43 11.83 5.72
C THR A 350 -16.37 12.09 4.23
N GLY A 351 -15.35 11.56 3.54
CA GLY A 351 -15.32 11.58 2.09
C GLY A 351 -16.47 10.75 1.47
N PRO A 352 -16.86 11.02 0.22
CA PRO A 352 -17.97 10.35 -0.45
C PRO A 352 -17.82 8.82 -0.46
N LEU A 353 -16.69 8.31 -0.94
CA LEU A 353 -16.48 6.86 -1.03
C LEU A 353 -16.26 6.23 0.34
N GLU A 354 -15.60 6.92 1.26
CA GLU A 354 -15.48 6.47 2.64
C GLU A 354 -16.84 6.34 3.33
N TRP A 355 -17.78 7.24 3.03
CA TRP A 355 -19.14 7.17 3.53
C TRP A 355 -19.89 5.94 3.00
N VAL A 356 -19.84 5.71 1.68
CA VAL A 356 -20.44 4.52 1.04
C VAL A 356 -19.86 3.25 1.66
N PHE A 357 -18.54 3.19 1.74
CA PHE A 357 -17.79 2.08 2.32
C PHE A 357 -18.21 1.81 3.77
N ARG A 358 -18.34 2.87 4.58
CA ARG A 358 -18.78 2.77 5.97
C ARG A 358 -20.24 2.31 6.10
N LYS A 359 -21.13 2.73 5.20
CA LYS A 359 -22.55 2.39 5.24
C LYS A 359 -22.78 0.92 4.91
N ILE A 360 -22.14 0.41 3.86
CA ILE A 360 -22.25 -1.00 3.43
C ILE A 360 -21.59 -1.94 4.46
N ALA A 361 -20.46 -1.52 5.05
CA ALA A 361 -19.73 -2.33 6.02
C ALA A 361 -20.40 -2.46 7.40
N LYS A 362 -21.44 -1.65 7.71
CA LYS A 362 -22.19 -1.83 8.96
C LYS A 362 -22.97 -3.15 8.89
N SER A 363 -22.81 -3.99 9.91
CA SER A 363 -23.71 -5.13 10.13
C SER A 363 -25.10 -4.58 10.49
N ALA A 364 -26.16 -5.19 9.97
CA ALA A 364 -27.55 -4.75 10.12
C ALA A 364 -28.13 -4.93 11.54
N SER A 365 -27.31 -4.80 12.59
CA SER A 365 -27.71 -5.03 13.98
C SER A 365 -27.29 -3.88 14.89
N ASN A 366 -27.56 -2.65 14.47
CA ASN A 366 -27.59 -1.47 15.34
C ASN A 366 -28.99 -0.87 15.32
#